data_AF-A0A257L2Y0-F1
#
_entry.id   AF-A0A257L2Y0-F1
#
_cell.length_a   1.000
_cell.length_b   1.000
_cell.length_c   1.000
_cell.angle_alpha   90.00
_cell.angle_beta   90.00
_cell.angle_gamma   90.00
#
_symmetry.space_group_name_H-M   'P 1'
#
loop_
_entity.id
_entity.type
_entity.pdbx_description
1 polymer ?
#
loop_
_entity_poly.entity_id
_entity_poly.type
_entity_poly.pdbx_seq_one_letter_code
_entity_poly.pdbx_strand_id
1 'polypeptide(L)'
;MTTLGQIEASEYNLLGAMSEDDFLEALNLSGPADKKKLFRKIQTQSKTTTAATSSRSRAEFEKRIAMLPKEIQQGLANQSLQAVDTAYYVARAIGGSKVIKMFKDDDNKVVGQSNISSGKLEKGNYFLLYGITLLGAVGESSDNPGTVNYDIIPDYVRNGEFEFKANGTVLVPNTSCEVFQTEGKDNFKGLFVLDNPKIIRDQQSIECNLEWSANAPENSFLKVILRGTAVIKA
;
A
#
# COMPACT_ATOMS: atom_id res chain seq x y z
N MET A 1 13.90 20.56 11.51
CA MET A 1 15.05 20.66 10.59
C MET A 1 15.82 19.35 10.74
N THR A 2 16.03 18.61 9.65
CA THR A 2 16.66 17.27 9.69
C THR A 2 18.17 17.45 9.70
N THR A 3 18.87 16.90 10.70
CA THR A 3 20.32 17.09 10.84
C THR A 3 21.11 16.02 10.08
N LEU A 4 22.38 16.31 9.78
CA LEU A 4 23.27 15.34 9.13
C LEU A 4 23.49 14.05 9.94
N GLY A 5 23.48 14.14 11.27
CA GLY A 5 23.55 12.97 12.14
C GLY A 5 22.30 12.08 12.06
N GLN A 6 21.11 12.68 11.88
CA GLN A 6 19.87 11.93 11.67
C GLN A 6 19.86 11.24 10.31
N ILE A 7 20.42 11.88 9.28
CA ILE A 7 20.59 11.28 7.94
C ILE A 7 21.63 10.17 7.96
N GLU A 8 22.69 10.28 8.77
CA GLU A 8 23.68 9.23 8.99
C GLU A 8 23.03 7.97 9.58
N ALA A 9 22.24 8.14 10.66
CA ALA A 9 21.62 7.04 11.39
C ALA A 9 20.40 6.42 10.68
N SER A 10 19.76 7.14 9.77
CA SER A 10 18.61 6.61 9.03
C SER A 10 19.01 5.51 8.05
N GLU A 11 18.23 4.43 8.06
CA GLU A 11 18.28 3.34 7.07
C GLU A 11 17.74 3.77 5.71
N TYR A 12 16.97 4.87 5.66
CA TYR A 12 16.34 5.35 4.44
C TYR A 12 17.23 6.38 3.73
N ASN A 13 17.15 6.42 2.39
CA ASN A 13 17.81 7.45 1.61
C ASN A 13 17.04 8.78 1.69
N LEU A 14 17.35 9.58 2.71
CA LEU A 14 16.70 10.87 2.97
C LEU A 14 17.35 12.05 2.24
N LEU A 15 18.44 11.83 1.50
CA LEU A 15 19.15 12.89 0.78
C LEU A 15 18.29 13.56 -0.29
N GLY A 16 17.39 12.81 -0.94
CA GLY A 16 16.45 13.36 -1.92
C GLY A 16 15.25 14.09 -1.30
N ALA A 17 15.11 14.07 0.03
CA ALA A 17 13.98 14.68 0.74
C ALA A 17 14.34 16.03 1.38
N MET A 18 15.62 16.45 1.33
CA MET A 18 16.07 17.77 1.77
C MET A 18 16.02 18.78 0.63
N SER A 19 15.69 20.04 0.93
CA SER A 19 15.96 21.13 0.00
C SER A 19 17.47 21.41 -0.05
N GLU A 20 17.92 22.00 -1.15
CA GLU A 20 19.32 22.38 -1.33
C GLU A 20 19.80 23.34 -0.24
N ASP A 21 18.94 24.28 0.17
CA ASP A 21 19.21 25.21 1.27
C ASP A 21 19.35 24.50 2.63
N ASP A 22 18.42 23.57 2.96
CA ASP A 22 18.48 22.80 4.21
C ASP A 22 19.76 21.92 4.25
N PHE A 23 20.18 21.41 3.09
CA PHE A 23 21.40 20.60 2.96
C PHE A 23 22.65 21.45 3.15
N LEU A 24 22.73 22.63 2.52
CA LEU A 24 23.83 23.56 2.67
C LEU A 24 23.93 24.10 4.10
N GLU A 25 22.81 24.39 4.74
CA GLU A 25 22.76 24.82 6.13
C GLU A 25 23.23 23.70 7.08
N ALA A 26 22.75 22.47 6.88
CA ALA A 26 23.22 21.31 7.65
C ALA A 26 24.74 21.09 7.45
N LEU A 27 25.24 21.24 6.22
CA LEU A 27 26.67 21.20 5.91
C LEU A 27 27.45 22.30 6.62
N ASN A 28 26.89 23.51 6.75
CA ASN A 28 27.56 24.60 7.46
C ASN A 28 27.57 24.38 8.98
N LEU A 29 26.53 23.76 9.53
CA LEU A 29 26.39 23.46 10.96
C LEU A 29 27.14 22.21 11.43
N SER A 30 27.61 21.36 10.51
CA SER A 30 28.23 20.07 10.84
C SER A 30 29.75 20.12 10.92
N GLY A 31 30.32 19.28 11.79
CA GLY A 31 31.76 19.19 11.99
C GLY A 31 32.50 18.51 10.82
N PRO A 32 33.83 18.67 10.70
CA PRO A 32 34.63 18.05 9.64
C PRO A 32 34.55 16.51 9.61
N ALA A 33 34.29 15.88 10.76
CA ALA A 33 34.11 14.44 10.88
C ALA A 33 32.80 13.97 10.24
N ASP A 34 31.70 14.68 10.47
CA ASP A 34 30.38 14.34 9.95
C ASP A 34 30.33 14.53 8.43
N LYS A 35 30.99 15.56 7.91
CA LYS A 35 31.16 15.78 6.46
C LYS A 35 31.90 14.64 5.77
N LYS A 36 32.99 14.16 6.36
CA LYS A 36 33.77 13.02 5.82
C LYS A 36 32.96 11.73 5.82
N LYS A 37 32.13 11.52 6.84
CA LYS A 37 31.26 10.33 6.95
C LYS A 37 30.09 10.40 5.97
N LEU A 38 29.45 11.56 5.82
CA LEU A 38 28.45 11.80 4.79
C LEU A 38 29.01 11.51 3.40
N PHE A 39 30.20 12.04 3.09
CA PHE A 39 30.85 11.82 1.80
C PHE A 39 31.13 10.33 1.54
N ARG A 40 31.55 9.58 2.58
CA ARG A 40 31.66 8.11 2.49
C ARG A 40 30.30 7.45 2.27
N LYS A 41 29.24 7.86 3.00
CA LYS A 41 27.90 7.31 2.84
C LYS A 41 27.40 7.52 1.41
N ILE A 42 27.52 8.74 0.87
CA ILE A 42 27.18 9.08 -0.52
C ILE A 42 27.98 8.21 -1.50
N GLN A 43 29.30 8.13 -1.35
CA GLN A 43 30.17 7.34 -2.24
C GLN A 43 29.86 5.83 -2.20
N THR A 44 29.39 5.32 -1.06
CA THR A 44 29.01 3.91 -0.89
C THR A 44 27.61 3.66 -1.46
N GLN A 45 26.69 4.61 -1.27
CA GLN A 45 25.32 4.56 -1.80
C GLN A 45 25.29 4.62 -3.33
N SER A 46 26.19 5.40 -3.96
CA SER A 46 26.38 5.43 -5.42
C SER A 46 26.90 4.10 -5.99
N LYS A 47 27.51 3.24 -5.17
CA LYS A 47 28.00 1.91 -5.58
C LYS A 47 26.96 0.80 -5.37
N THR A 48 26.00 0.99 -4.46
CA THR A 48 24.95 0.00 -4.15
C THR A 48 23.70 0.11 -5.02
N THR A 49 23.50 1.21 -5.76
CA THR A 49 22.41 1.37 -6.72
C THR A 49 22.43 0.34 -7.85
N THR A 50 23.53 -0.39 -8.03
CA THR A 50 23.67 -1.45 -9.04
C THR A 50 23.33 -2.86 -8.52
N ALA A 51 23.11 -3.05 -7.22
CA ALA A 51 23.09 -4.41 -6.62
C ALA A 51 21.88 -4.74 -5.72
N ALA A 52 20.95 -3.82 -5.47
CA ALA A 52 19.77 -4.11 -4.64
C ALA A 52 18.53 -4.38 -5.50
N THR A 53 18.34 -5.66 -5.87
CA THR A 53 17.01 -6.22 -6.18
C THR A 53 16.16 -6.33 -4.90
N SER A 54 16.12 -5.28 -4.08
CA SER A 54 15.35 -5.29 -2.84
C SER A 54 13.86 -5.14 -3.17
N SER A 55 13.05 -5.94 -2.46
CA SER A 55 11.58 -6.00 -2.48
C SER A 55 10.90 -4.79 -3.15
N ARG A 56 10.18 -5.06 -4.26
CA ARG A 56 9.56 -4.06 -5.14
C ARG A 56 8.79 -2.96 -4.40
N SER A 57 8.15 -3.26 -3.27
CA SER A 57 7.42 -2.26 -2.47
C SER A 57 8.34 -1.29 -1.71
N ARG A 58 9.37 -1.80 -1.01
CA ARG A 58 10.31 -0.96 -0.21
C ARG A 58 11.18 -0.08 -1.10
N ALA A 59 11.70 -0.61 -2.21
CA ALA A 59 12.48 0.17 -3.16
C ALA A 59 11.66 1.30 -3.80
N GLU A 60 10.39 1.04 -4.12
CA GLU A 60 9.48 2.06 -4.66
C GLU A 60 9.03 3.07 -3.59
N PHE A 61 8.94 2.65 -2.33
CA PHE A 61 8.69 3.52 -1.18
C PHE A 61 9.84 4.49 -0.98
N GLU A 62 11.07 4.01 -0.95
CA GLU A 62 12.27 4.82 -0.75
C GLU A 62 12.40 5.95 -1.79
N LYS A 63 12.09 5.67 -3.07
CA LYS A 63 12.05 6.69 -4.13
C LYS A 63 11.01 7.80 -3.89
N ARG A 64 9.96 7.52 -3.11
CA ARG A 64 8.82 8.42 -2.87
C ARG A 64 8.78 8.98 -1.46
N ILE A 65 9.78 8.72 -0.61
CA ILE A 65 9.85 9.28 0.75
C ILE A 65 9.77 10.82 0.73
N ALA A 66 10.39 11.47 -0.27
CA ALA A 66 10.33 12.91 -0.45
C ALA A 66 8.91 13.47 -0.68
N MET A 67 7.96 12.63 -1.12
CA MET A 67 6.55 13.02 -1.32
C MET A 67 5.71 12.93 -0.05
N LEU A 68 6.24 12.33 1.02
CA LEU A 68 5.57 12.27 2.33
C LEU A 68 5.65 13.63 3.03
N PRO A 69 4.73 13.97 3.94
CA PRO A 69 4.84 15.18 4.75
C PRO A 69 6.14 15.21 5.55
N LYS A 70 6.70 16.42 5.78
CA LYS A 70 7.97 16.62 6.50
C LYS A 70 7.99 15.97 7.88
N GLU A 71 6.85 15.93 8.56
CA GLU A 71 6.70 15.28 9.88
C GLU A 71 6.98 13.77 9.82
N ILE A 72 6.47 13.10 8.79
CA ILE A 72 6.69 11.66 8.58
C ILE A 72 8.12 11.38 8.18
N GLN A 73 8.70 12.22 7.32
CA GLN A 73 10.11 12.12 6.94
C GLN A 73 11.04 12.26 8.16
N GLN A 74 10.76 13.23 9.04
CA GLN A 74 11.50 13.42 10.28
C GLN A 74 11.30 12.26 11.25
N GLY A 75 10.09 11.70 11.35
CA GLY A 75 9.82 10.52 12.17
C GLY A 75 10.59 9.28 11.71
N LEU A 76 10.66 9.06 10.39
CA LEU A 76 11.48 8.01 9.78
C LEU A 76 12.99 8.26 9.96
N ALA A 77 13.43 9.52 9.91
CA ALA A 77 14.83 9.91 10.15
C ALA A 77 15.25 9.66 11.60
N ASN A 78 14.36 9.96 12.55
CA ASN A 78 14.59 9.86 13.98
C ASN A 78 14.26 8.48 14.55
N GLN A 79 13.88 7.51 13.69
CA GLN A 79 13.49 6.15 14.08
C GLN A 79 12.30 6.09 15.06
N SER A 80 11.48 7.16 15.14
CA SER A 80 10.22 7.14 15.87
C SER A 80 9.08 6.53 15.05
N LEU A 81 9.26 6.46 13.73
CA LEU A 81 8.41 5.78 12.78
C LEU A 81 9.24 4.73 12.02
N GLN A 82 8.58 3.66 11.61
CA GLN A 82 9.15 2.59 10.79
C GLN A 82 8.25 2.29 9.60
N ALA A 83 8.86 1.98 8.45
CA ALA A 83 8.13 1.48 7.28
C ALA A 83 8.04 -0.04 7.33
N VAL A 84 6.82 -0.58 7.34
CA VAL A 84 6.54 -2.01 7.50
C VAL A 84 5.65 -2.51 6.37
N ASP A 85 5.85 -3.75 5.95
CA ASP A 85 4.94 -4.40 5.00
C ASP A 85 3.57 -4.62 5.68
N THR A 86 2.52 -4.13 5.05
CA THR A 86 1.16 -4.15 5.59
C THR A 86 0.17 -4.61 4.52
N ALA A 87 -0.86 -5.33 4.97
CA ALA A 87 -1.97 -5.72 4.14
C ALA A 87 -3.29 -5.27 4.78
N TYR A 88 -4.06 -4.44 4.08
CA TYR A 88 -5.42 -4.07 4.49
C TYR A 88 -6.42 -4.91 3.71
N TYR A 89 -7.40 -5.52 4.38
CA TYR A 89 -8.36 -6.38 3.72
C TYR A 89 -9.79 -6.06 4.10
N VAL A 90 -10.70 -6.32 3.15
CA VAL A 90 -12.14 -6.39 3.39
C VAL A 90 -12.71 -7.60 2.66
N ALA A 91 -13.57 -8.36 3.35
CA ALA A 91 -14.27 -9.53 2.86
C ALA A 91 -15.79 -9.32 3.02
N ARG A 92 -16.57 -9.65 1.98
CA ARG A 92 -18.02 -9.42 1.94
C ARG A 92 -18.77 -10.53 1.23
N ALA A 93 -20.02 -10.73 1.64
CA ALA A 93 -21.01 -11.44 0.84
C ALA A 93 -21.46 -10.56 -0.33
N ILE A 94 -21.59 -11.18 -1.52
CA ILE A 94 -22.02 -10.52 -2.76
C ILE A 94 -23.25 -11.18 -3.40
N GLY A 95 -23.79 -12.23 -2.77
CA GLY A 95 -24.94 -12.96 -3.30
C GLY A 95 -26.12 -12.05 -3.64
N GLY A 96 -26.74 -12.30 -4.80
CA GLY A 96 -27.86 -11.51 -5.31
C GLY A 96 -27.50 -10.11 -5.83
N SER A 97 -26.23 -9.70 -5.75
CA SER A 97 -25.76 -8.40 -6.23
C SER A 97 -24.96 -8.52 -7.52
N LYS A 98 -24.92 -7.45 -8.32
CA LYS A 98 -24.08 -7.31 -9.51
C LYS A 98 -23.05 -6.17 -9.43
N VAL A 99 -23.18 -5.34 -8.40
CA VAL A 99 -22.28 -4.23 -8.07
C VAL A 99 -21.98 -4.31 -6.57
N ILE A 100 -20.73 -4.10 -6.19
CA ILE A 100 -20.34 -4.02 -4.79
C ILE A 100 -19.26 -2.96 -4.57
N LYS A 101 -19.44 -2.16 -3.52
CA LYS A 101 -18.41 -1.29 -2.96
C LYS A 101 -17.73 -2.05 -1.82
N MET A 102 -16.46 -2.41 -1.98
CA MET A 102 -15.74 -3.25 -1.02
C MET A 102 -15.36 -2.49 0.25
N PHE A 103 -14.97 -1.21 0.16
CA PHE A 103 -14.67 -0.36 1.31
C PHE A 103 -15.80 0.66 1.50
N LYS A 104 -16.48 0.63 2.64
CA LYS A 104 -17.61 1.52 2.95
C LYS A 104 -17.31 2.39 4.17
N ASP A 105 -17.96 3.54 4.24
CA ASP A 105 -17.75 4.52 5.31
C ASP A 105 -18.29 4.04 6.68
N ASP A 106 -19.19 3.06 6.69
CA ASP A 106 -19.78 2.43 7.88
C ASP A 106 -19.10 1.12 8.29
N ASP A 107 -17.99 0.74 7.65
CA ASP A 107 -17.27 -0.48 8.00
C ASP A 107 -16.66 -0.40 9.40
N ASN A 108 -16.86 -1.48 10.15
CA ASN A 108 -16.19 -1.70 11.42
C ASN A 108 -15.01 -2.65 11.24
N LYS A 109 -13.98 -2.44 12.08
CA LYS A 109 -12.86 -3.38 12.18
C LYS A 109 -13.32 -4.65 12.88
N VAL A 110 -13.49 -5.73 12.10
CA VAL A 110 -13.95 -7.04 12.57
C VAL A 110 -13.02 -8.11 11.99
N VAL A 111 -12.38 -8.89 12.86
CA VAL A 111 -11.46 -9.96 12.44
C VAL A 111 -12.20 -10.95 11.53
N GLY A 112 -11.61 -11.27 10.38
CA GLY A 112 -12.22 -12.12 9.35
C GLY A 112 -13.05 -11.35 8.31
N GLN A 113 -13.46 -10.11 8.60
CA GLN A 113 -14.22 -9.28 7.65
C GLN A 113 -13.45 -8.04 7.21
N SER A 114 -12.89 -7.26 8.12
CA SER A 114 -12.10 -6.06 7.80
C SER A 114 -11.08 -5.75 8.88
N ASN A 115 -9.87 -5.33 8.50
CA ASN A 115 -8.89 -4.80 9.44
C ASN A 115 -8.78 -3.28 9.46
N ILE A 116 -9.59 -2.57 8.67
CA ILE A 116 -9.72 -1.10 8.70
C ILE A 116 -11.17 -0.69 8.99
N SER A 117 -11.36 0.52 9.50
CA SER A 117 -12.67 1.09 9.78
C SER A 117 -13.00 2.19 8.76
N SER A 118 -14.27 2.30 8.38
CA SER A 118 -14.80 3.38 7.55
C SER A 118 -14.08 3.58 6.22
N GLY A 119 -13.46 2.53 5.67
CA GLY A 119 -12.66 2.62 4.44
C GLY A 119 -11.51 3.64 4.53
N LYS A 120 -10.99 3.93 5.73
CA LYS A 120 -9.97 4.96 5.96
C LYS A 120 -8.79 4.40 6.74
N LEU A 121 -7.62 4.96 6.49
CA LEU A 121 -6.43 4.72 7.30
C LEU A 121 -6.48 5.55 8.59
N GLU A 122 -5.96 4.98 9.67
CA GLU A 122 -5.80 5.67 10.96
C GLU A 122 -4.92 6.92 10.80
N LYS A 123 -5.17 7.94 11.64
CA LYS A 123 -4.44 9.21 11.59
C LYS A 123 -2.93 8.98 11.74
N GLY A 124 -2.14 9.57 10.86
CA GLY A 124 -0.68 9.45 10.81
C GLY A 124 -0.17 8.25 10.02
N ASN A 125 -1.02 7.31 9.61
CA ASN A 125 -0.60 6.13 8.84
C ASN A 125 -0.67 6.41 7.34
N TYR A 126 0.49 6.50 6.70
CA TYR A 126 0.63 6.60 5.25
C TYR A 126 0.89 5.22 4.68
N PHE A 127 0.28 4.90 3.54
CA PHE A 127 0.39 3.57 2.93
C PHE A 127 0.74 3.67 1.46
N LEU A 128 1.85 3.08 1.04
CA LEU A 128 2.18 2.91 -0.37
C LEU A 128 1.51 1.64 -0.89
N LEU A 129 0.47 1.82 -1.71
CA LEU A 129 -0.18 0.72 -2.42
C LEU A 129 0.71 0.23 -3.56
N TYR A 130 1.14 -1.03 -3.46
CA TYR A 130 1.94 -1.73 -4.47
C TYR A 130 1.10 -2.70 -5.31
N GLY A 131 0.12 -3.34 -4.69
CA GLY A 131 -0.72 -4.31 -5.40
C GLY A 131 -2.08 -4.48 -4.74
N ILE A 132 -3.04 -4.90 -5.55
CA ILE A 132 -4.41 -5.21 -5.13
C ILE A 132 -4.62 -6.70 -5.37
N THR A 133 -5.03 -7.42 -4.34
CA THR A 133 -5.46 -8.81 -4.47
C THR A 133 -6.98 -8.87 -4.45
N LEU A 134 -7.59 -9.58 -5.40
CA LEU A 134 -9.01 -9.88 -5.39
C LEU A 134 -9.20 -11.40 -5.42
N LEU A 135 -9.98 -11.90 -4.47
CA LEU A 135 -10.29 -13.33 -4.33
C LEU A 135 -11.80 -13.53 -4.23
N GLY A 136 -12.27 -14.68 -4.71
CA GLY A 136 -13.66 -15.12 -4.60
C GLY A 136 -13.80 -16.39 -3.79
N ALA A 137 -14.99 -16.60 -3.22
CA ALA A 137 -15.35 -17.83 -2.54
C ALA A 137 -16.84 -18.13 -2.75
N VAL A 138 -17.19 -19.41 -2.70
CA VAL A 138 -18.57 -19.89 -2.57
C VAL A 138 -18.63 -20.69 -1.29
N GLY A 139 -19.56 -20.33 -0.40
CA GLY A 139 -19.78 -21.01 0.87
C GLY A 139 -21.15 -21.69 0.93
N GLU A 140 -21.50 -22.13 2.13
CA GLU A 140 -22.80 -22.68 2.48
C GLU A 140 -23.72 -21.63 3.11
N SER A 141 -25.00 -21.95 3.29
CA SER A 141 -26.01 -20.98 3.74
C SER A 141 -25.76 -20.35 5.11
N SER A 142 -24.97 -21.01 5.97
CA SER A 142 -24.58 -20.51 7.30
C SER A 142 -23.22 -19.83 7.33
N ASP A 143 -22.50 -19.79 6.21
CA ASP A 143 -21.16 -19.23 6.18
C ASP A 143 -21.16 -17.71 6.24
N ASN A 144 -20.05 -17.18 6.74
CA ASN A 144 -19.78 -15.75 6.75
C ASN A 144 -18.41 -15.47 6.09
N PRO A 145 -18.11 -14.20 5.74
CA PRO A 145 -16.86 -13.88 5.04
C PRO A 145 -15.58 -14.29 5.80
N GLY A 146 -15.65 -14.53 7.11
CA GLY A 146 -14.52 -14.98 7.91
C GLY A 146 -14.29 -16.49 7.93
N THR A 147 -15.24 -17.31 7.46
CA THR A 147 -15.18 -18.80 7.54
C THR A 147 -14.96 -19.48 6.20
N VAL A 148 -15.20 -18.79 5.08
CA VAL A 148 -15.10 -19.37 3.75
C VAL A 148 -13.67 -19.45 3.22
N ASN A 149 -13.44 -20.42 2.33
CA ASN A 149 -12.16 -20.59 1.65
C ASN A 149 -12.11 -19.73 0.38
N TYR A 150 -11.19 -18.77 0.35
CA TYR A 150 -10.98 -17.88 -0.78
C TYR A 150 -9.99 -18.44 -1.79
N ASP A 151 -10.34 -18.35 -3.07
CA ASP A 151 -9.50 -18.67 -4.20
C ASP A 151 -9.62 -17.60 -5.31
N ILE A 152 -9.10 -17.88 -6.49
CA ILE A 152 -9.22 -17.02 -7.67
C ILE A 152 -10.69 -16.72 -7.93
N ILE A 153 -10.95 -15.49 -8.39
CA ILE A 153 -12.31 -15.03 -8.68
C ILE A 153 -13.02 -15.93 -9.72
N PRO A 154 -14.32 -16.15 -9.55
CA PRO A 154 -15.10 -16.91 -10.53
C PRO A 154 -15.31 -16.11 -11.83
N ASP A 155 -15.62 -16.81 -12.92
CA ASP A 155 -15.72 -16.27 -14.28
C ASP A 155 -16.67 -15.07 -14.40
N TYR A 156 -17.81 -15.11 -13.68
CA TYR A 156 -18.77 -14.01 -13.74
C TYR A 156 -18.24 -12.71 -13.14
N VAL A 157 -17.37 -12.77 -12.11
CA VAL A 157 -16.68 -11.59 -11.56
C VAL A 157 -15.50 -11.21 -12.44
N ARG A 158 -14.79 -12.21 -12.98
CA ARG A 158 -13.65 -12.02 -13.88
C ARG A 158 -14.01 -11.26 -15.15
N ASN A 159 -15.18 -11.54 -15.72
CA ASN A 159 -15.75 -10.84 -16.86
C ASN A 159 -16.29 -9.43 -16.52
N GLY A 160 -16.20 -9.02 -15.26
CA GLY A 160 -16.56 -7.68 -14.79
C GLY A 160 -15.39 -6.70 -14.84
N GLU A 161 -15.63 -5.55 -14.23
CA GLU A 161 -14.66 -4.47 -14.08
C GLU A 161 -14.53 -4.04 -12.63
N PHE A 162 -13.39 -3.46 -12.30
CA PHE A 162 -13.18 -2.78 -11.03
C PHE A 162 -12.63 -1.38 -11.24
N GLU A 163 -12.92 -0.52 -10.27
CA GLU A 163 -12.40 0.84 -10.16
C GLU A 163 -11.84 1.02 -8.74
N PHE A 164 -10.67 1.66 -8.64
CA PHE A 164 -10.04 1.97 -7.36
C PHE A 164 -9.84 3.48 -7.19
N LYS A 165 -10.43 4.02 -6.11
CA LYS A 165 -10.34 5.43 -5.74
C LYS A 165 -9.69 5.57 -4.38
N ALA A 166 -8.78 6.52 -4.25
CA ALA A 166 -8.22 6.93 -2.97
C ALA A 166 -7.75 8.38 -3.06
N ASN A 167 -7.56 9.04 -1.91
CA ASN A 167 -7.18 10.45 -1.84
C ASN A 167 -8.12 11.39 -2.63
N GLY A 168 -9.41 11.04 -2.73
CA GLY A 168 -10.39 11.80 -3.52
C GLY A 168 -10.19 11.75 -5.04
N THR A 169 -9.36 10.83 -5.55
CA THR A 169 -9.07 10.70 -7.00
C THR A 169 -9.16 9.24 -7.46
N VAL A 170 -9.41 9.04 -8.76
CA VAL A 170 -9.37 7.72 -9.39
C VAL A 170 -7.90 7.33 -9.61
N LEU A 171 -7.47 6.24 -8.98
CA LEU A 171 -6.09 5.74 -9.12
C LEU A 171 -6.00 4.60 -10.12
N VAL A 172 -7.04 3.76 -10.18
CA VAL A 172 -7.22 2.75 -11.23
C VAL A 172 -8.60 2.99 -11.83
N PRO A 173 -8.70 3.39 -13.11
CA PRO A 173 -9.99 3.54 -13.78
C PRO A 173 -10.64 2.17 -13.98
N ASN A 174 -11.85 2.14 -14.51
CA ASN A 174 -12.53 0.91 -14.96
C ASN A 174 -11.57 -0.01 -15.71
N THR A 175 -11.17 -1.08 -15.05
CA THR A 175 -10.20 -2.06 -15.52
C THR A 175 -10.85 -3.42 -15.43
N SER A 176 -10.67 -4.26 -16.45
CA SER A 176 -11.19 -5.63 -16.44
C SER A 176 -10.63 -6.42 -15.26
N CYS A 177 -11.49 -7.19 -14.60
CA CYS A 177 -11.11 -8.10 -13.53
C CYS A 177 -10.22 -9.28 -14.00
N GLU A 178 -10.02 -9.45 -15.32
CA GLU A 178 -9.07 -10.43 -15.89
C GLU A 178 -7.65 -10.23 -15.36
N VAL A 179 -7.28 -9.01 -14.95
CA VAL A 179 -5.96 -8.73 -14.35
C VAL A 179 -5.69 -9.53 -13.08
N PHE A 180 -6.74 -10.02 -12.40
CA PHE A 180 -6.63 -10.86 -11.21
C PHE A 180 -6.52 -12.35 -11.54
N GLN A 181 -6.59 -12.77 -12.81
CA GLN A 181 -6.33 -14.15 -13.19
C GLN A 181 -4.81 -14.43 -13.11
N THR A 182 -4.44 -15.18 -12.08
CA THR A 182 -3.05 -15.53 -11.78
C THR A 182 -2.83 -17.04 -11.72
N GLU A 183 -3.78 -17.85 -12.15
CA GLU A 183 -3.61 -19.29 -12.24
C GLU A 183 -2.39 -19.65 -13.11
N GLY A 184 -1.54 -20.56 -12.62
CA GLY A 184 -0.31 -20.98 -13.30
C GLY A 184 0.84 -19.95 -13.28
N LYS A 185 0.69 -18.80 -12.60
CA LYS A 185 1.76 -17.81 -12.41
C LYS A 185 2.45 -18.02 -11.07
N ASP A 186 3.75 -17.73 -11.00
CA ASP A 186 4.53 -17.75 -9.75
C ASP A 186 4.36 -16.43 -8.97
N ASN A 187 3.12 -16.17 -8.53
CA ASN A 187 2.77 -15.01 -7.72
C ASN A 187 1.58 -15.33 -6.81
N PHE A 188 1.21 -14.39 -5.92
CA PHE A 188 0.03 -14.56 -5.09
C PHE A 188 -1.24 -14.67 -5.94
N LYS A 189 -2.10 -15.62 -5.57
CA LYS A 189 -3.43 -15.78 -6.17
C LYS A 189 -4.19 -14.45 -6.18
N GLY A 190 -4.78 -14.09 -7.31
CA GLY A 190 -5.61 -12.89 -7.41
C GLY A 190 -4.84 -11.57 -7.39
N LEU A 191 -3.52 -11.57 -7.52
CA LEU A 191 -2.70 -10.36 -7.40
C LEU A 191 -2.59 -9.57 -8.71
N PHE A 192 -3.05 -8.33 -8.68
CA PHE A 192 -2.74 -7.29 -9.63
C PHE A 192 -1.65 -6.37 -9.05
N VAL A 193 -0.50 -6.31 -9.72
CA VAL A 193 0.63 -5.43 -9.34
C VAL A 193 0.48 -4.11 -10.06
N LEU A 194 0.61 -3.00 -9.32
CA LEU A 194 0.62 -1.67 -9.92
C LEU A 194 2.01 -1.34 -10.45
N ASP A 195 2.12 -1.05 -11.74
CA ASP A 195 3.36 -0.55 -12.33
C ASP A 195 3.73 0.85 -11.81
N ASN A 196 2.75 1.60 -11.31
CA ASN A 196 2.96 2.91 -10.70
C ASN A 196 2.35 2.97 -9.28
N PRO A 197 3.06 2.47 -8.25
CA PRO A 197 2.62 2.50 -6.86
C PRO A 197 2.24 3.91 -6.40
N LYS A 198 1.17 4.02 -5.61
CA LYS A 198 0.61 5.29 -5.14
C LYS A 198 0.57 5.35 -3.62
N ILE A 199 0.89 6.52 -3.06
CA ILE A 199 0.74 6.78 -1.63
C ILE A 199 -0.72 7.12 -1.33
N ILE A 200 -1.33 6.37 -0.44
CA ILE A 200 -2.62 6.64 0.18
C ILE A 200 -2.37 7.39 1.50
N ARG A 201 -3.04 8.52 1.65
CA ARG A 201 -2.93 9.38 2.84
C ARG A 201 -3.88 8.92 3.93
N ASP A 202 -3.56 9.29 5.16
CA ASP A 202 -4.41 9.04 6.31
C ASP A 202 -5.75 9.78 6.18
N GLN A 203 -6.79 9.23 6.83
CA GLN A 203 -8.12 9.86 6.91
C GLN A 203 -8.81 10.15 5.56
N GLN A 204 -8.28 9.66 4.44
CA GLN A 204 -8.90 9.72 3.13
C GLN A 204 -9.69 8.45 2.86
N SER A 205 -10.88 8.59 2.27
CA SER A 205 -11.69 7.43 1.88
C SER A 205 -10.98 6.63 0.78
N ILE A 206 -10.97 5.32 0.97
CA ILE A 206 -10.54 4.32 0.01
C ILE A 206 -11.81 3.65 -0.51
N GLU A 207 -11.91 3.51 -1.82
CA GLU A 207 -13.03 2.83 -2.47
C GLU A 207 -12.49 1.83 -3.49
N CYS A 208 -13.06 0.63 -3.47
CA CYS A 208 -12.85 -0.37 -4.50
C CYS A 208 -14.24 -0.83 -4.94
N ASN A 209 -14.63 -0.36 -6.12
CA ASN A 209 -15.94 -0.61 -6.71
C ASN A 209 -15.79 -1.72 -7.73
N LEU A 210 -16.64 -2.74 -7.68
CA LEU A 210 -16.67 -3.83 -8.65
C LEU A 210 -18.06 -3.92 -9.25
N GLU A 211 -18.11 -4.20 -10.55
CA GLU A 211 -19.35 -4.38 -11.31
C GLU A 211 -19.20 -5.55 -12.30
N TRP A 212 -20.26 -6.34 -12.44
CA TRP A 212 -20.34 -7.45 -13.39
C TRP A 212 -21.76 -7.61 -13.96
N SER A 213 -21.93 -8.55 -14.89
CA SER A 213 -23.10 -8.57 -15.79
C SER A 213 -24.38 -9.20 -15.23
N ALA A 214 -24.28 -10.09 -14.23
CA ALA A 214 -25.42 -10.83 -13.68
C ALA A 214 -25.33 -10.93 -12.14
N ASN A 215 -26.45 -11.15 -11.45
CA ASN A 215 -26.40 -11.30 -9.99
C ASN A 215 -25.51 -12.49 -9.61
N ALA A 216 -24.61 -12.27 -8.64
CA ALA A 216 -23.78 -13.34 -8.11
C ALA A 216 -24.65 -14.42 -7.46
N PRO A 217 -24.27 -15.71 -7.56
CA PRO A 217 -24.97 -16.79 -6.89
C PRO A 217 -25.12 -16.54 -5.38
N GLU A 218 -26.14 -17.12 -4.77
CA GLU A 218 -26.26 -17.12 -3.30
C GLU A 218 -25.00 -17.70 -2.66
N ASN A 219 -24.71 -17.27 -1.43
CA ASN A 219 -23.51 -17.69 -0.67
C ASN A 219 -22.18 -17.42 -1.40
N SER A 220 -22.15 -16.42 -2.30
CA SER A 220 -20.92 -15.95 -2.92
C SER A 220 -20.28 -14.83 -2.11
N PHE A 221 -18.95 -14.85 -2.00
CA PHE A 221 -18.17 -13.89 -1.25
C PHE A 221 -16.99 -13.37 -2.06
N LEU A 222 -16.59 -12.13 -1.80
CA LEU A 222 -15.35 -11.53 -2.33
C LEU A 222 -14.47 -11.05 -1.19
N LYS A 223 -13.16 -11.06 -1.43
CA LYS A 223 -12.16 -10.48 -0.54
C LYS A 223 -11.17 -9.65 -1.34
N VAL A 224 -11.04 -8.38 -0.96
CA VAL A 224 -10.02 -7.48 -1.47
C VAL A 224 -8.91 -7.35 -0.42
N ILE A 225 -7.65 -7.40 -0.86
CA ILE A 225 -6.48 -7.17 -0.03
C ILE A 225 -5.58 -6.14 -0.72
N LEU A 226 -5.41 -4.98 -0.09
CA LEU A 226 -4.46 -3.96 -0.48
C LEU A 226 -3.09 -4.31 0.13
N ARG A 227 -2.09 -4.51 -0.71
CA ARG A 227 -0.73 -4.89 -0.30
C ARG A 227 0.25 -3.76 -0.55
N GLY A 228 1.13 -3.52 0.41
CA GLY A 228 2.04 -2.39 0.32
C GLY A 228 2.89 -2.19 1.57
N THR A 229 3.45 -0.99 1.68
CA THR A 229 4.28 -0.58 2.81
C THR A 229 3.59 0.56 3.55
N ALA A 230 3.31 0.38 4.83
CA ALA A 230 2.75 1.41 5.69
C ALA A 230 3.83 2.04 6.57
N VAL A 231 3.67 3.30 6.91
CA VAL A 231 4.42 3.94 8.00
C VAL A 231 3.64 3.77 9.27
N ILE A 232 4.26 3.14 10.28
CA ILE A 232 3.69 2.97 11.61
C ILE A 232 4.64 3.52 12.67
N LYS A 233 4.13 3.74 13.88
CA LYS A 233 4.97 4.08 15.03
C LYS A 233 5.90 2.91 15.36
N ALA A 234 7.17 3.22 15.59
CA ALA A 234 8.18 2.25 16.04
C ALA A 234 7.93 1.78 17.48
#